data_AF-A0A0A2MA99-F1
#
_entry.id   AF-A0A0A2MA99-F1
#
_cell.length_a   1.000
_cell.length_b   1.000
_cell.length_c   1.000
_cell.angle_alpha   90.00
_cell.angle_beta   90.00
_cell.angle_gamma   90.00
#
_symmetry.space_group_name_H-M   'P 1'
#
loop_
_entity.id
_entity.type
_entity.pdbx_description
1 polymer ?
#
loop_
_entity_poly.entity_id
_entity_poly.type
_entity_poly.pdbx_seq_one_letter_code
_entity_poly.pdbx_strand_id
1 'polypeptide(L)' 'MSPTVNLNTLRRYKLIQELYLKHKTEDISTCQVLRKYIYPVYPISRVTLYNILSTQVDKQLKELESSRQLKMAV' A
#
# COMPACT_ATOMS: atom_id res chain seq x y z
N MET A 1 -19.39 -5.40 -3.96
CA MET A 1 -19.21 -4.04 -3.42
C MET A 1 -17.75 -3.67 -3.62
N SER A 2 -17.40 -2.84 -4.61
CA SER A 2 -16.04 -2.31 -4.72
C SER A 2 -15.92 -1.17 -3.70
N PRO A 3 -15.22 -1.33 -2.57
CA PRO A 3 -15.04 -0.23 -1.64
C PRO A 3 -14.32 0.89 -2.39
N THR A 4 -14.86 2.10 -2.36
CA THR A 4 -14.19 3.29 -2.88
C THR A 4 -12.94 3.53 -2.04
N VAL A 5 -11.80 3.00 -2.50
CA VAL A 5 -10.55 3.16 -1.77
C VAL A 5 -10.12 4.63 -1.89
N ASN A 6 -10.02 5.30 -0.75
CA ASN A 6 -9.58 6.70 -0.70
C ASN A 6 -8.14 6.85 -1.21
N LEU A 7 -7.87 7.94 -1.95
CA LEU A 7 -6.55 8.29 -2.49
C LEU A 7 -5.46 8.25 -1.41
N ASN A 8 -5.74 8.81 -0.22
CA ASN A 8 -4.79 8.84 0.90
C ASN A 8 -4.48 7.44 1.44
N THR A 9 -5.45 6.53 1.38
CA THR A 9 -5.23 5.13 1.78
C THR A 9 -4.31 4.43 0.78
N LEU A 10 -4.52 4.62 -0.53
CA LEU A 10 -3.62 4.05 -1.55
C LEU A 10 -2.19 4.60 -1.43
N ARG A 11 -2.03 5.89 -1.12
CA ARG A 11 -0.72 6.47 -0.84
C ARG A 11 -0.03 5.80 0.33
N ARG A 12 -0.75 5.54 1.44
CA ARG A 12 -0.21 4.77 2.57
C ARG A 12 0.16 3.34 2.16
N TYR A 13 -0.66 2.69 1.35
CA TYR A 13 -0.37 1.33 0.87
C TYR A 13 0.91 1.29 0.05
N LYS A 14 1.13 2.29 -0.81
CA LYS A 14 2.38 2.43 -1.58
C LYS A 14 3.61 2.56 -0.67
N LEU A 15 3.55 3.44 0.33
CA LEU A 15 4.64 3.60 1.30
C LEU A 15 4.95 2.31 2.06
N ILE A 16 3.91 1.55 2.43
CA ILE A 16 4.07 0.25 3.10
C ILE A 16 4.69 -0.79 2.15
N GLN A 17 4.29 -0.83 0.88
CA GLN A 17 4.88 -1.72 -0.12
C GLN A 17 6.36 -1.40 -0.35
N GLU A 18 6.71 -0.12 -0.47
CA GLU A 18 8.10 0.32 -0.63
C GLU A 18 8.95 -0.07 0.58
N LEU A 19 8.44 0.13 1.80
CA LEU A 19 9.12 -0.27 3.03
C LEU A 19 9.28 -1.79 3.12
N TYR A 20 8.26 -2.55 2.71
CA TYR A 20 8.35 -4.00 2.62
C TYR A 20 9.45 -4.45 1.65
N LEU A 21 9.45 -3.92 0.42
CA LEU A 21 10.43 -4.27 -0.61
C LEU A 21 11.85 -3.89 -0.21
N LYS A 22 12.04 -2.76 0.47
CA LYS A 22 13.34 -2.32 0.99
C LYS A 22 13.98 -3.32 1.96
N HIS A 23 13.17 -4.05 2.72
CA HIS A 23 13.62 -4.97 3.76
C HIS A 23 13.41 -6.45 3.42
N LYS A 24 12.71 -6.77 2.34
CA LYS A 24 12.46 -8.14 1.91
C LYS A 24 13.68 -8.66 1.13
N THR A 25 14.48 -9.48 1.78
CA THR A 25 15.49 -10.33 1.14
C THR A 25 15.03 -11.79 1.10
N GLU A 26 15.69 -12.66 0.35
CA GLU A 26 15.32 -14.09 0.24
C GLU A 26 15.26 -14.77 1.62
N ASP A 27 16.21 -14.46 2.49
CA ASP A 27 16.34 -15.06 3.83
C ASP A 27 15.31 -14.56 4.86
N ILE A 28 14.71 -13.38 4.63
CA ILE A 28 13.81 -12.75 5.61
C ILE A 28 12.36 -13.09 5.29
N SER A 29 11.66 -13.65 6.29
CA SER A 29 10.23 -13.93 6.18
C SER A 29 9.37 -12.66 6.24
N THR A 30 8.23 -12.66 5.56
CA THR A 30 7.25 -11.55 5.58
C THR A 30 6.81 -11.21 7.02
N CYS A 31 6.67 -12.21 7.89
CA CYS A 31 6.34 -12.00 9.31
C CYS A 31 7.43 -11.22 10.06
N GLN A 32 8.70 -11.50 9.78
CA GLN A 32 9.81 -10.75 10.38
C GLN A 32 9.86 -9.32 9.85
N VAL A 33 9.64 -9.10 8.55
CA VAL A 33 9.56 -7.76 7.98
C VAL A 33 8.43 -6.95 8.62
N LEU A 34 7.26 -7.57 8.75
CA LEU A 34 6.11 -6.96 9.42
C LEU A 34 6.46 -6.56 10.86
N ARG A 35 6.95 -7.49 11.67
CA ARG A 35 7.20 -7.24 13.10
C ARG A 35 8.31 -6.22 13.35
N LYS A 36 9.40 -6.27 12.58
CA LYS A 36 10.60 -5.47 12.83
C LYS A 36 10.59 -4.10 12.16
N TYR A 37 10.04 -3.99 10.95
CA TYR A 37 10.17 -2.77 10.13
C TYR A 37 8.84 -2.08 9.86
N ILE A 38 7.77 -2.82 9.56
CA ILE A 38 6.48 -2.22 9.18
C ILE A 38 5.67 -1.84 10.42
N TYR A 39 5.46 -2.77 11.36
CA TYR A 39 4.57 -2.59 12.52
C TYR A 39 4.93 -1.39 13.42
N PRO A 40 6.23 -1.07 13.67
CA PRO A 40 6.58 0.11 14.46
C PRO A 40 6.17 1.45 13.82
N VAL A 41 6.05 1.49 12.48
CA VAL A 41 5.70 2.71 11.73
C VAL A 41 4.21 2.72 11.36
N TYR A 42 3.70 1.56 10.95
CA TYR A 42 2.33 1.33 10.50
C TYR A 42 1.75 0.12 11.24
N PRO A 43 0.99 0.33 12.34
CA PRO A 43 0.41 -0.77 13.10
C PRO A 43 -0.72 -1.42 12.29
N ILE A 44 -0.37 -2.49 11.59
CA ILE A 44 -1.29 -3.26 10.73
C ILE A 44 -1.24 -4.74 11.05
N SER A 45 -2.32 -5.45 10.71
CA SER A 45 -2.36 -6.90 10.82
C SER A 45 -1.60 -7.58 9.68
N ARG A 46 -1.21 -8.84 9.89
CA ARG A 46 -0.59 -9.66 8.84
C ARG A 46 -1.51 -9.81 7.62
N VAL A 47 -2.82 -10.00 7.85
CA VAL A 47 -3.81 -10.10 6.78
C VAL A 47 -3.87 -8.80 5.98
N THR A 48 -3.82 -7.66 6.66
CA THR A 48 -3.78 -6.35 6.01
C THR A 48 -2.52 -6.20 5.14
N LEU A 49 -1.35 -6.64 5.61
CA LEU A 49 -0.13 -6.60 4.81
C LEU A 49 -0.27 -7.44 3.53
N TYR A 50 -0.79 -8.67 3.62
CA TYR A 50 -1.01 -9.49 2.43
C TYR A 50 -2.02 -8.87 1.46
N ASN A 51 -3.09 -8.27 1.97
CA ASN A 51 -4.05 -7.53 1.14
C ASN A 51 -3.39 -6.33 0.45
N ILE A 52 -2.51 -5.61 1.15
CA ILE A 52 -1.75 -4.51 0.56
C ILE A 52 -0.83 -5.03 -0.55
N LEU A 53 -0.11 -6.12 -0.32
CA LEU A 53 0.80 -6.71 -1.31
C LEU A 53 0.07 -7.27 -2.54
N SER A 54 -1.17 -7.75 -2.39
CA SER A 54 -2.00 -8.22 -3.50
C SER A 54 -2.75 -7.10 -4.23
N THR A 55 -2.85 -5.91 -3.63
CA THR A 55 -3.53 -4.77 -4.24
C THR A 55 -2.67 -4.14 -5.33
N GLN A 56 -3.24 -3.90 -6.52
CA GLN A 56 -2.61 -3.16 -7.61
C GLN A 56 -2.62 -1.64 -7.31
N VAL A 57 -1.85 -1.23 -6.29
CA VAL A 57 -1.86 0.14 -5.75
C VAL A 57 -1.51 1.17 -6.83
N ASP A 58 -0.46 0.94 -7.63
CA ASP A 58 -0.04 1.90 -8.66
C ASP A 58 -1.10 2.12 -9.74
N LYS A 59 -1.82 1.07 -10.15
CA LYS A 59 -2.90 1.18 -11.13
C LYS A 59 -4.05 2.04 -10.60
N GLN A 60 -4.54 1.73 -9.40
CA GLN A 60 -5.63 2.46 -8.78
C GLN A 60 -5.25 3.92 -8.49
N LEU A 61 -3.99 4.16 -8.09
CA LEU A 61 -3.49 5.50 -7.80
C LEU A 61 -3.46 6.35 -9.08
N LYS A 62 -2.98 5.79 -10.20
CA LYS A 62 -2.98 6.46 -11.51
C LYS A 62 -4.39 6.79 -12.01
N GLU A 63 -5.33 5.87 -11.84
CA GLU A 63 -6.74 6.07 -12.22
C GLU A 63 -7.40 7.21 -11.41
N LEU A 64 -7.16 7.25 -10.10
CA LEU A 64 -7.71 8.28 -9.23
C LEU A 64 -7.04 9.65 -9.44
N GLU A 65 -5.73 9.69 -9.67
CA GLU A 65 -5.02 10.94 -9.95
C GLU A 65 -5.46 11.53 -11.29
N SER A 66 -5.60 10.70 -12.33
CA SER A 66 -6.16 11.11 -13.62
C SER A 66 -7.58 11.67 -13.47
N SER A 67 -8.43 10.97 -12.72
CA SER A 67 -9.81 11.39 -12.45
C SER A 67 -9.89 12.68 -11.65
N ARG A 68 -8.95 12.91 -10.71
CA ARG A 68 -8.88 14.15 -9.93
C ARG A 68 -8.42 15.32 -10.78
N GLN A 69 -7.43 15.12 -11.65
CA GLN A 69 -6.93 16.18 -12.52
C GLN A 69 -7.99 16.63 -13.52
N LEU A 70 -8.78 15.69 -14.06
CA LEU A 70 -9.92 16.02 -14.93
C LEU A 70 -10.97 16.88 -14.21
N LYS A 71 -11.25 16.61 -12.92
CA LYS A 71 -12.20 17.39 -12.12
C LYS A 71 -11.72 18.80 -11.74
N MET A 72 -10.42 19.05 -11.76
CA MET A 72 -9.85 20.37 -11.45
C MET A 72 -9.73 21.27 -12.68
N ALA A 73 -9.87 20.70 -13.89
CA ALA A 73 -9.76 21.42 -15.16
C ALA A 73 -11.11 21.85 -15.75
N VAL A 74 -12.22 21.64 -15.02
CA VAL A 74 -13.60 22.02 -15.36
C VAL A 74 -14.08 23.05 -14.35
#